data_AF-A0A2S7SRW0-F1
#
_entry.id   AF-A0A2S7SRW0-F1
#
_cell.length_a   1.000
_cell.length_b   1.000
_cell.length_c   1.000
_cell.angle_alpha   90.00
_cell.angle_beta   90.00
_cell.angle_gamma   90.00
#
_symmetry.space_group_name_H-M   'P 1'
#
loop_
_entity.id
_entity.type
_entity.pdbx_description
1 polymer ?
#
loop_
_entity_poly.entity_id
_entity_poly.type
_entity_poly.pdbx_seq_one_letter_code
_entity_poly.pdbx_strand_id
1 'polypeptide(L)' 'MSNSVHLNVNMSFQQLVETIKQLSPKEKLQINDALWDGDIDIPQEHQDLVLSRIEKARQDPGRLKNWDSASKKLRP' A
#
# COMPACT_ATOMS: atom_id res chain seq x y z
N MET A 1 33.18 -0.14 -14.44
CA MET A 1 32.33 0.71 -15.30
C MET A 1 31.00 -0.01 -15.43
N SER A 2 29.91 0.56 -14.92
CA SER A 2 28.58 -0.04 -14.98
C SER A 2 27.89 0.44 -16.25
N ASN A 3 27.84 -0.41 -17.29
CA ASN A 3 27.11 -0.11 -18.51
C ASN A 3 25.62 -0.35 -18.26
N SER A 4 24.86 0.72 -18.08
CA SER A 4 23.40 0.69 -17.96
C SER A 4 22.81 0.51 -19.36
N VAL A 5 22.26 -0.68 -19.66
CA VAL A 5 21.54 -0.93 -20.91
C VAL A 5 20.08 -0.53 -20.71
N HIS A 6 19.63 0.53 -21.38
CA HIS A 6 18.23 0.90 -21.42
C HIS A 6 17.51 0.02 -22.45
N LEU A 7 16.85 -1.05 -21.99
CA LEU A 7 16.01 -1.90 -22.84
C LEU A 7 14.59 -1.34 -22.85
N ASN A 8 14.14 -0.87 -24.02
CA ASN A 8 12.73 -0.49 -24.23
C ASN A 8 11.96 -1.76 -24.64
N VAL A 9 11.54 -2.55 -23.65
CA VAL A 9 10.87 -3.83 -23.91
C VAL A 9 9.39 -3.57 -24.15
N ASN A 10 8.93 -3.77 -25.39
CA ASN A 10 7.51 -3.72 -25.73
C ASN A 10 6.83 -5.01 -25.25
N MET A 11 6.28 -5.00 -24.03
CA MET A 11 5.53 -6.12 -23.45
C MET A 11 4.07 -5.74 -23.22
N SER A 12 3.17 -6.68 -23.53
CA SER A 12 1.80 -6.62 -23.05
C SER A 12 1.72 -6.87 -21.54
N PHE A 13 0.66 -6.39 -20.89
CA PHE A 13 0.43 -6.64 -19.46
C PHE A 13 0.39 -8.13 -19.12
N GLN A 14 -0.17 -8.97 -20.00
CA GLN A 14 -0.20 -10.42 -19.80
C GLN A 14 1.21 -11.03 -19.79
N GLN A 15 2.11 -10.58 -20.68
CA GLN A 15 3.50 -11.03 -20.70
C GLN A 15 4.26 -10.57 -19.44
N LEU A 16 3.98 -9.36 -18.96
CA LEU A 16 4.53 -8.88 -17.68
C LEU A 16 4.09 -9.78 -16.52
N VAL A 17 2.80 -10.10 -16.44
CA VAL A 17 2.25 -10.98 -15.39
C VAL A 17 2.90 -12.37 -15.44
N GLU A 18 3.04 -12.97 -16.61
CA GLU A 18 3.69 -14.27 -16.76
C GLU A 18 5.18 -14.23 -16.39
N THR A 19 5.88 -13.14 -16.73
CA THR A 19 7.27 -12.93 -16.34
C THR A 19 7.40 -12.85 -14.81
N ILE A 20 6.54 -12.08 -14.15
CA ILE A 20 6.52 -11.97 -12.67
C ILE A 20 6.26 -13.33 -12.03
N LYS A 21 5.36 -14.15 -12.59
CA LYS A 21 5.07 -15.50 -12.05
C LYS A 21 6.31 -16.39 -12.04
N GLN A 22 7.18 -16.28 -13.04
CA GLN A 22 8.39 -17.09 -13.21
C GLN A 22 9.56 -16.66 -12.31
N LEU A 23 9.48 -15.49 -11.67
CA LEU A 23 10.53 -15.01 -10.77
C LEU A 23 10.66 -15.86 -9.51
N SER A 24 11.87 -15.88 -8.95
CA SER A 24 12.12 -16.49 -7.65
C SER A 24 11.37 -15.74 -6.53
N PRO A 25 11.12 -16.39 -5.37
CA PRO A 25 10.49 -15.72 -4.23
C PRO A 25 11.22 -14.45 -3.78
N LYS A 26 12.56 -14.45 -3.85
CA LYS A 26 13.39 -13.29 -3.48
C LYS A 26 13.18 -12.11 -4.42
N GLU A 27 13.16 -12.34 -5.73
CA GLU A 27 12.94 -11.29 -6.73
C GLU A 27 11.51 -10.73 -6.66
N LYS A 28 10.52 -11.59 -6.35
CA LYS A 28 9.15 -11.13 -6.10
C LYS A 28 9.05 -10.17 -4.92
N LEU A 29 9.81 -10.43 -3.85
CA LEU A 29 9.89 -9.52 -2.69
C LEU A 29 10.53 -8.18 -3.09
N GLN A 30 11.61 -8.21 -3.87
CA GLN A 30 12.26 -6.96 -4.33
C GLN A 30 11.34 -6.12 -5.22
N ILE A 31 10.53 -6.76 -6.08
CA ILE A 31 9.50 -6.06 -6.87
C ILE A 31 8.40 -5.51 -5.96
N ASN A 32 7.96 -6.28 -4.97
CA ASN A 32 6.97 -5.82 -3.99
C ASN A 32 7.47 -4.55 -3.30
N ASP A 33 8.67 -4.59 -2.72
CA ASP A 33 9.29 -3.44 -2.06
C ASP A 33 9.37 -2.25 -3.02
N ALA A 34 9.86 -2.42 -4.25
CA ALA A 34 9.95 -1.35 -5.23
C ALA A 34 8.58 -0.78 -5.68
N LEU A 35 7.52 -1.59 -5.69
CA LEU A 35 6.16 -1.13 -5.97
C LEU A 35 5.61 -0.31 -4.80
N TRP A 36 5.91 -0.70 -3.55
CA TRP A 36 5.44 0.00 -2.34
C TRP A 36 6.31 1.19 -1.92
N ASP A 37 7.55 1.27 -2.37
CA ASP A 37 8.50 2.36 -2.06
C ASP A 37 8.24 3.63 -2.91
N GLY A 38 7.30 3.58 -3.85
CA GLY A 38 6.82 4.77 -4.55
C GLY A 38 5.83 5.60 -3.72
N ASP A 39 5.60 6.85 -4.13
CA ASP A 39 4.44 7.64 -3.70
C ASP A 39 3.16 6.94 -4.19
N ILE A 40 2.72 5.90 -3.49
CA ILE A 40 1.41 5.30 -3.72
C ILE A 40 0.39 6.28 -3.15
N ASP A 41 -0.29 6.97 -4.06
CA ASP A 41 -1.48 7.74 -3.73
C ASP A 41 -2.46 6.82 -3.00
N ILE A 42 -2.82 7.20 -1.77
CA ILE A 42 -3.85 6.51 -1.01
C ILE A 42 -5.13 6.52 -1.86
N PRO A 43 -5.77 5.38 -2.17
CA PRO A 43 -6.98 5.36 -2.99
C PRO A 43 -8.04 6.32 -2.44
N GLN A 44 -8.73 7.06 -3.32
CA GLN A 44 -9.70 8.09 -2.93
C GLN A 44 -10.76 7.55 -1.95
N GLU A 45 -11.22 6.32 -2.15
CA GLU A 45 -12.18 5.66 -1.25
C GLU A 45 -11.66 5.56 0.20
N HIS A 46 -10.38 5.26 0.38
CA HIS A 46 -9.77 5.19 1.70
C HIS A 46 -9.58 6.57 2.31
N GLN A 47 -9.26 7.57 1.49
CA GLN A 47 -9.22 8.97 1.94
C GLN A 47 -10.60 9.42 2.44
N ASP A 48 -11.65 9.18 1.64
CA ASP A 48 -13.03 9.53 1.96
C ASP A 48 -13.52 8.85 3.24
N LEU A 49 -13.14 7.58 3.44
CA LEU A 49 -13.44 6.86 4.67
C LEU A 49 -12.83 7.53 5.90
N VAL A 50 -11.56 7.95 5.81
CA VAL A 50 -10.86 8.65 6.91
C VAL A 50 -11.49 10.01 7.16
N LEU A 51 -11.73 10.80 6.11
CA LEU A 51 -12.38 12.12 6.21
C LEU A 51 -13.78 12.01 6.84
N SER A 52 -14.58 11.02 6.43
CA SER A 52 -15.90 10.76 7.02
C SER A 52 -15.82 10.44 8.52
N ARG A 53 -14.80 9.68 8.94
CA ARG A 53 -14.57 9.35 10.36
C ARG A 53 -14.17 10.58 11.17
N ILE A 54 -13.32 11.44 10.61
CA ILE A 54 -12.90 12.71 11.23
C ILE A 54 -14.12 13.61 11.41
N GLU A 55 -14.95 13.77 10.39
CA GLU A 55 -16.12 14.63 10.46
C GLU A 55 -17.13 14.14 11.52
N LYS A 56 -17.39 12.83 11.55
CA LYS A 56 -18.23 12.21 12.58
C LYS A 56 -17.67 12.42 14.00
N ALA A 57 -16.35 12.40 14.16
CA ALA A 57 -15.70 12.64 15.44
C ALA A 57 -15.74 14.12 15.87
N ARG A 58 -15.75 15.06 14.93
CA ARG A 58 -15.95 16.49 15.23
C ARG A 58 -17.35 16.77 15.75
N GLN A 59 -18.35 16.12 15.16
CA GLN A 59 -19.76 16.24 15.56
C GLN A 59 -20.06 15.53 16.89
N ASP A 60 -19.39 14.41 17.15
CA ASP A 60 -19.45 13.68 18.42
C ASP A 60 -18.03 13.33 18.92
N PRO A 61 -17.41 14.24 19.72
CA PRO A 61 -16.09 14.01 20.29
C PRO A 61 -16.01 12.77 21.18
N GLY A 62 -17.14 12.28 21.70
CA GLY A 62 -17.22 11.05 22.50
C GLY A 62 -16.85 9.78 21.72
N ARG A 63 -16.82 9.85 20.38
CA ARG A 63 -16.35 8.78 19.49
C ARG A 63 -14.84 8.62 19.50
N LEU A 64 -14.08 9.67 19.81
CA LEU A 64 -12.63 9.59 19.96
C LEU A 64 -12.33 8.94 21.31
N LYS A 65 -11.89 7.69 21.27
CA LYS A 65 -11.44 6.98 22.46
C LYS A 65 -9.92 7.12 22.58
N ASN A 66 -9.44 7.34 23.81
CA ASN A 66 -8.03 7.24 24.11
C ASN A 66 -7.55 5.80 23.82
N TRP A 67 -6.47 5.70 23.04
CA TRP A 67 -5.94 4.43 22.57
C TRP A 67 -5.52 3.52 23.72
N ASP A 68 -4.80 4.04 24.73
CA ASP A 68 -4.33 3.25 25.89
C ASP A 68 -5.48 2.63 26.70
N SER A 69 -6.63 3.29 26.71
CA SER A 69 -7.83 2.81 27.38
C SER A 69 -8.61 1.80 26.53
N ALA A 70 -8.61 1.98 25.20
CA ALA A 70 -9.29 1.09 24.27
C ALA A 70 -8.52 -0.22 24.06
N SER A 71 -7.19 -0.15 23.93
CA SER A 71 -6.32 -1.30 23.68
C SER A 71 -6.38 -2.33 24.81
N LYS A 72 -6.51 -1.89 26.06
CA LYS A 72 -6.71 -2.77 27.24
C LYS A 72 -7.98 -3.62 27.17
N LYS A 73 -8.95 -3.24 26.33
CA LYS A 73 -10.20 -4.00 26.13
C LYS A 73 -10.13 -4.92 24.91
N LEU A 74 -9.11 -4.77 24.07
CA LEU A 74 -8.83 -5.71 23.00
C LEU A 74 -8.17 -6.93 23.65
N ARG A 75 -8.86 -8.08 23.62
CA ARG A 75 -8.25 -9.35 24.01
C ARG A 75 -7.37 -9.84 22.84
N PRO A 76 -6.25 -10.52 23.12
CA PRO A 76 -5.43 -11.16 22.10
C PRO A 76 -6.23 -12.22 21.32
#